data_AF-A0AAD1A6K5-F1
#
_entry.id   AF-A0AAD1A6K5-F1
#
_cell.length_a   1.000
_cell.length_b   1.000
_cell.length_c   1.000
_cell.angle_alpha   90.00
_cell.angle_beta   90.00
_cell.angle_gamma   90.00
#
_symmetry.space_group_name_H-M   'P 1'
#
loop_
_entity.id
_entity.type
_entity.pdbx_description
1 polymer ?
#
loop_
_entity_poly.entity_id
_entity_poly.type
_entity_poly.pdbx_seq_one_letter_code
_entity_poly.pdbx_strand_id
1 'polypeptide(L)'
;MTGDITRRDWTGLAAAGALSGLLAGLPQTTLAQPAGTSAPRIAMLVHPDMVMLDLIGPLTVFSLLRAELHLVWKDRQPVANDLGLPVTPSTSYADCPEELDVLFIPGGLKGSVALMDDAQTLAFLADRGARARYVTAVCTGALVLAAAGLLKGYRATGHWYIRDLLALMGASVEHSRVVTDRNRITGGGVTAGIDFGLTVAAKLRDEETARLIQLVLEYDPQPPFDAGSPERAGAKLTNDVLARRKPLIDAARRNAELARTRLSL
;
A
#
# COMPACT_ATOMS: atom_id res chain seq x y z
N MET A 1 -45.55 -43.06 -0.58
CA MET A 1 -46.86 -42.49 -0.23
C MET A 1 -46.64 -41.07 0.23
N THR A 2 -47.13 -40.14 -0.57
CA THR A 2 -47.05 -38.69 -0.49
C THR A 2 -48.06 -38.11 0.50
N GLY A 3 -47.73 -36.99 1.14
CA GLY A 3 -48.62 -36.16 1.97
C GLY A 3 -47.76 -35.06 2.61
N ASP A 4 -47.42 -33.99 1.90
CA ASP A 4 -48.25 -32.81 1.59
C ASP A 4 -48.55 -31.99 2.86
N ILE A 5 -47.65 -31.07 3.18
CA ILE A 5 -47.83 -30.06 4.23
C ILE A 5 -48.31 -28.78 3.55
N THR A 6 -49.61 -28.55 3.68
CA THR A 6 -50.33 -27.39 3.16
C THR A 6 -50.10 -26.14 4.01
N ARG A 7 -50.07 -25.01 3.31
CA ARG A 7 -50.04 -23.63 3.81
C ARG A 7 -51.06 -23.40 4.94
N ARG A 8 -50.61 -22.77 6.03
CA ARG A 8 -51.46 -21.98 6.93
C ARG A 8 -50.78 -20.63 7.25
N ASP A 9 -51.35 -19.60 6.63
CA ASP A 9 -51.77 -18.33 7.19
C ASP A 9 -50.82 -17.58 8.14
N TRP A 10 -50.09 -16.65 7.51
CA TRP A 10 -49.37 -15.54 8.14
C TRP A 10 -50.30 -14.33 8.34
N THR A 11 -51.16 -14.36 9.36
CA THR A 11 -51.90 -13.18 9.80
C THR A 11 -51.83 -13.03 11.32
N GLY A 12 -50.91 -12.17 11.79
CA GLY A 12 -50.88 -11.79 13.19
C GLY A 12 -49.71 -10.88 13.60
N LEU A 13 -49.97 -9.57 13.63
CA LEU A 13 -49.29 -8.48 14.35
C LEU A 13 -47.85 -8.11 13.91
N ALA A 14 -47.63 -6.99 13.20
CA ALA A 14 -47.74 -5.58 13.61
C ALA A 14 -46.72 -5.16 14.69
N ALA A 15 -45.61 -4.57 14.24
CA ALA A 15 -44.99 -3.34 14.79
C ALA A 15 -43.65 -3.06 14.06
N ALA A 16 -43.73 -2.54 12.83
CA ALA A 16 -42.61 -1.85 12.21
C ALA A 16 -42.61 -0.41 12.73
N GLY A 17 -41.75 -0.11 13.69
CA GLY A 17 -41.61 1.24 14.22
C GLY A 17 -40.61 1.31 15.37
N ALA A 18 -39.54 2.06 15.16
CA ALA A 18 -38.57 2.50 16.15
C ALA A 18 -37.57 1.45 16.70
N LEU A 19 -36.62 1.03 15.86
CA LEU A 19 -35.27 0.62 16.32
C LEU A 19 -34.15 1.46 15.70
N SER A 20 -34.48 2.61 15.10
CA SER A 20 -33.49 3.54 14.52
C SER A 20 -32.89 4.52 15.53
N GLY A 21 -33.26 4.44 16.81
CA GLY A 21 -32.90 5.43 17.84
C GLY A 21 -31.78 5.05 18.81
N LEU A 22 -31.32 3.79 18.83
CA LEU A 22 -30.44 3.30 19.90
C LEU A 22 -28.93 3.28 19.58
N LEU A 23 -28.52 3.69 18.39
CA LEU A 23 -27.09 3.77 18.02
C LEU A 23 -26.58 5.21 17.82
N ALA A 24 -27.44 6.22 17.94
CA ALA A 24 -27.09 7.63 17.68
C ALA A 24 -26.43 8.35 18.88
N GLY A 25 -26.20 7.66 20.00
CA GLY A 25 -25.76 8.29 21.26
C GLY A 25 -24.53 7.67 21.92
N LEU A 26 -23.86 6.69 21.30
CA LEU A 26 -22.59 6.21 21.83
C LEU A 26 -21.51 7.24 21.50
N PRO A 27 -20.79 7.80 22.49
CA PRO A 27 -19.60 8.57 22.20
C PRO A 27 -18.66 7.66 21.40
N GLN A 28 -18.34 8.05 20.17
CA GLN A 28 -17.20 7.45 19.48
C GLN A 28 -16.01 7.70 20.40
N THR A 29 -15.48 6.65 21.01
CA THR A 29 -14.24 6.68 21.80
C THR A 29 -13.14 7.08 20.83
N THR A 30 -13.04 8.37 20.62
CA THR A 30 -12.08 9.01 19.76
C THR A 30 -10.80 9.04 20.56
N LEU A 31 -9.78 8.37 20.05
CA LEU A 31 -8.43 8.54 20.53
C LEU A 31 -8.11 10.03 20.40
N ALA A 32 -8.00 10.70 21.54
CA ALA A 32 -7.76 12.13 21.59
C ALA A 32 -6.46 12.43 20.83
N GLN A 33 -6.52 13.38 19.88
CA GLN A 33 -5.29 13.91 19.29
C GLN A 33 -4.53 14.68 20.38
N PRO A 34 -3.21 14.47 20.52
CA PRO A 34 -2.41 15.40 21.30
C PRO A 34 -2.57 16.80 20.72
N ALA A 35 -2.95 17.76 21.57
CA ALA A 35 -3.23 19.12 21.16
C ALA A 35 -2.01 19.76 20.45
N GLY A 36 -2.24 20.36 19.28
CA GLY A 36 -1.27 21.25 18.63
C GLY A 36 -0.49 20.70 17.43
N THR A 37 -0.72 19.47 16.96
CA THR A 37 -0.07 18.96 15.73
C THR A 37 -1.07 18.83 14.59
N SER A 38 -0.78 19.43 13.42
CA SER A 38 -1.60 19.25 12.22
C SER A 38 -1.64 17.77 11.81
N ALA A 39 -2.70 17.36 11.11
CA ALA A 39 -2.81 16.01 10.55
C ALA A 39 -1.72 15.82 9.47
N PRO A 40 -0.96 14.70 9.48
CA PRO A 40 0.01 14.41 8.43
C PRO A 40 -0.69 14.33 7.08
N ARG A 41 -0.13 14.97 6.04
CA ARG A 41 -0.64 14.88 4.67
C ARG A 41 0.04 13.74 3.92
N ILE A 42 -0.73 12.78 3.46
CA ILE A 42 -0.23 11.55 2.84
C ILE A 42 -0.83 11.38 1.46
N ALA A 43 0.01 11.42 0.43
CA ALA A 43 -0.37 11.06 -0.93
C ALA A 43 -0.06 9.58 -1.18
N MET A 44 -1.08 8.82 -1.53
CA MET A 44 -0.99 7.41 -1.85
C MET A 44 -1.36 7.22 -3.32
N LEU A 45 -0.42 6.73 -4.12
CA LEU A 45 -0.68 6.46 -5.53
C LEU A 45 -1.72 5.35 -5.67
N VAL A 46 -2.72 5.55 -6.53
CA VAL A 46 -3.68 4.53 -6.95
C VAL A 46 -3.43 4.28 -8.43
N HIS A 47 -3.07 3.06 -8.84
CA HIS A 47 -2.74 2.78 -10.24
C HIS A 47 -3.35 1.47 -10.76
N PRO A 48 -3.53 1.33 -12.09
CA PRO A 48 -4.04 0.09 -12.68
C PRO A 48 -3.20 -1.12 -12.28
N ASP A 49 -3.86 -2.26 -12.06
CA ASP A 49 -3.23 -3.52 -11.68
C ASP A 49 -2.36 -3.44 -10.39
N MET A 50 -2.57 -2.43 -9.55
CA MET A 50 -1.97 -2.41 -8.22
C MET A 50 -2.51 -3.57 -7.38
N VAL A 51 -1.69 -4.12 -6.49
CA VAL A 51 -2.19 -5.08 -5.50
C VAL A 51 -2.97 -4.30 -4.45
N MET A 52 -4.28 -4.55 -4.35
CA MET A 52 -5.15 -3.77 -3.45
C MET A 52 -4.66 -3.81 -1.99
N LEU A 53 -4.12 -4.94 -1.55
CA LEU A 53 -3.59 -5.10 -0.20
C LEU A 53 -2.34 -4.26 0.08
N ASP A 54 -1.52 -3.98 -0.94
CA ASP A 54 -0.36 -3.09 -0.81
C ASP A 54 -0.80 -1.66 -0.47
N LEU A 55 -1.96 -1.23 -0.99
CA LEU A 55 -2.57 0.06 -0.66
C LEU A 55 -3.29 0.01 0.69
N ILE A 56 -4.15 -0.98 0.89
CA ILE A 56 -5.09 -0.99 2.01
C ILE A 56 -4.43 -1.21 3.36
N GLY A 57 -3.35 -2.01 3.44
CA GLY A 57 -2.62 -2.21 4.69
C GLY A 57 -2.13 -0.89 5.30
N PRO A 58 -1.29 -0.13 4.58
CA PRO A 58 -0.85 1.20 5.01
C PRO A 58 -2.01 2.21 5.15
N LEU A 59 -2.99 2.20 4.23
CA LEU A 59 -4.13 3.12 4.27
C LEU A 59 -4.91 3.00 5.58
N THR A 60 -5.15 1.78 6.05
CA THR A 60 -5.84 1.53 7.32
C THR A 60 -5.05 2.10 8.50
N VAL A 61 -3.73 1.88 8.55
CA VAL A 61 -2.88 2.46 9.61
C VAL A 61 -2.90 3.98 9.57
N PHE A 62 -2.77 4.59 8.40
CA PHE A 62 -2.76 6.05 8.25
C PHE A 62 -4.13 6.69 8.53
N SER A 63 -5.22 5.98 8.24
CA SER A 63 -6.57 6.40 8.63
C SER A 63 -6.73 6.45 10.16
N LEU A 64 -6.24 5.41 10.86
CA LEU A 64 -6.22 5.38 12.33
C LEU A 64 -5.29 6.43 12.95
N LEU A 65 -4.23 6.83 12.22
CA LEU A 65 -3.38 7.98 12.56
C LEU A 65 -4.10 9.34 12.40
N ARG A 66 -5.30 9.34 11.81
CA ARG A 66 -6.06 10.54 11.43
C ARG A 66 -5.26 11.45 10.50
N ALA A 67 -4.53 10.84 9.56
CA ALA A 67 -3.85 11.55 8.50
C ALA A 67 -4.86 12.15 7.49
N GLU A 68 -4.48 13.23 6.82
CA GLU A 68 -5.16 13.73 5.63
C GLU A 68 -4.71 12.88 4.43
N LEU A 69 -5.62 12.06 3.91
CA LEU A 69 -5.33 11.04 2.92
C LEU A 69 -5.73 11.50 1.51
N HIS A 70 -4.77 11.52 0.59
CA HIS A 70 -4.99 11.77 -0.82
C HIS A 70 -4.73 10.49 -1.61
N LEU A 71 -5.78 9.87 -2.14
CA LEU A 71 -5.66 8.82 -3.14
C LEU A 71 -5.44 9.49 -4.49
N VAL A 72 -4.22 9.38 -5.03
CA VAL A 72 -3.79 10.20 -6.17
C VAL A 72 -3.64 9.34 -7.42
N TRP A 73 -4.18 9.83 -8.53
CA TRP A 73 -3.93 9.29 -9.85
C TRP A 73 -3.90 10.39 -10.92
N LYS A 74 -3.85 10.03 -12.20
CA LYS A 74 -3.87 10.95 -13.34
C LYS A 74 -5.11 11.84 -13.36
N ASP A 75 -6.25 11.25 -13.02
CA ASP A 75 -7.56 11.90 -12.91
C ASP A 75 -8.35 11.28 -11.73
N ARG A 76 -9.62 11.66 -11.59
CA ARG A 76 -10.53 11.12 -10.56
C ARG A 76 -11.41 9.96 -11.05
N GLN A 77 -11.11 9.37 -12.21
CA GLN A 77 -11.86 8.22 -12.70
C GLN A 77 -11.48 6.95 -11.92
N PRO A 78 -12.41 6.02 -11.69
CA PRO A 78 -12.10 4.78 -10.99
C PRO A 78 -11.01 3.96 -11.68
N VAL A 79 -10.08 3.44 -10.88
CA VAL A 79 -8.93 2.65 -11.34
C VAL A 79 -9.10 1.21 -10.87
N ALA A 80 -9.03 0.25 -11.78
CA ALA A 80 -9.13 -1.17 -11.45
C ALA A 80 -7.83 -1.70 -10.83
N ASN A 81 -7.94 -2.35 -9.67
CA ASN A 81 -6.83 -3.06 -9.02
C ASN A 81 -6.66 -4.50 -9.55
N ASP A 82 -5.76 -5.28 -8.96
CA ASP A 82 -5.47 -6.67 -9.32
C ASP A 82 -6.66 -7.65 -9.18
N LEU A 83 -7.70 -7.26 -8.43
CA LEU A 83 -8.96 -7.99 -8.29
C LEU A 83 -10.05 -7.51 -9.26
N GLY A 84 -9.75 -6.53 -10.12
CA GLY A 84 -10.72 -5.89 -11.01
C GLY A 84 -11.69 -4.95 -10.29
N LEU A 85 -11.47 -4.68 -9.00
CA LEU A 85 -12.34 -3.79 -8.23
C LEU A 85 -11.90 -2.33 -8.45
N PRO A 86 -12.86 -1.40 -8.64
CA PRO A 86 -12.56 0.00 -8.82
C PRO A 86 -12.13 0.67 -7.51
N VAL A 87 -11.08 1.47 -7.57
CA VAL A 87 -10.67 2.41 -6.52
C VAL A 87 -10.75 3.81 -7.10
N THR A 88 -11.56 4.68 -6.48
CA THR A 88 -11.73 6.06 -6.94
C THR A 88 -10.66 6.96 -6.33
N PRO A 89 -9.79 7.60 -7.13
CA PRO A 89 -8.84 8.60 -6.65
C PRO A 89 -9.60 9.81 -6.07
N SER A 90 -9.15 10.32 -4.93
CA SER A 90 -9.72 11.54 -4.33
C SER A 90 -9.15 12.82 -4.98
N THR A 91 -7.97 12.73 -5.60
CA THR A 91 -7.35 13.86 -6.30
C THR A 91 -6.55 13.42 -7.53
N SER A 92 -6.33 14.36 -8.45
CA SER A 92 -5.48 14.17 -9.63
C SER A 92 -4.03 14.55 -9.32
N TYR A 93 -3.09 14.26 -10.21
CA TYR A 93 -1.71 14.76 -10.09
C TYR A 93 -1.62 16.29 -10.04
N ALA A 94 -2.47 16.98 -10.80
CA ALA A 94 -2.50 18.43 -10.85
C ALA A 94 -3.05 19.04 -9.55
N ASP A 95 -4.05 18.40 -8.94
CA ASP A 95 -4.74 18.90 -7.76
C ASP A 95 -4.17 18.33 -6.44
N CYS A 96 -3.17 17.45 -6.50
CA CYS A 96 -2.52 16.89 -5.31
C CYS A 96 -1.70 17.97 -4.59
N PRO A 97 -1.72 18.07 -3.25
CA PRO A 97 -0.87 19.03 -2.54
C PRO A 97 0.61 18.90 -2.90
N GLU A 98 1.30 20.03 -3.03
CA GLU A 98 2.72 20.06 -3.38
C GLU A 98 3.64 19.57 -2.25
N GLU A 99 3.26 19.87 -1.01
CA GLU A 99 3.97 19.54 0.23
C GLU A 99 3.27 18.38 0.94
N LEU A 100 4.01 17.31 1.21
CA LEU A 100 3.50 16.06 1.78
C LEU A 100 4.37 15.61 2.95
N ASP A 101 3.75 15.07 4.00
CA ASP A 101 4.48 14.34 5.02
C ASP A 101 4.93 12.96 4.50
N VAL A 102 4.10 12.32 3.67
CA VAL A 102 4.41 11.02 3.06
C VAL A 102 3.95 10.98 1.62
N LEU A 103 4.88 10.61 0.72
CA LEU A 103 4.57 10.11 -0.61
C LEU A 103 4.66 8.59 -0.58
N PHE A 104 3.58 7.89 -0.93
CA PHE A 104 3.47 6.44 -0.86
C PHE A 104 3.09 5.81 -2.19
N ILE A 105 3.82 4.76 -2.59
CA ILE A 105 3.60 4.01 -3.83
C ILE A 105 3.34 2.53 -3.48
N PRO A 106 2.13 1.99 -3.74
CA PRO A 106 1.87 0.55 -3.61
C PRO A 106 2.55 -0.23 -4.75
N GLY A 107 2.60 -1.55 -4.60
CA GLY A 107 3.04 -2.45 -5.64
C GLY A 107 1.89 -3.03 -6.47
N GLY A 108 2.17 -4.18 -7.09
CA GLY A 108 1.40 -4.79 -8.14
C GLY A 108 2.26 -4.91 -9.38
N LEU A 109 2.89 -6.07 -9.56
CA LEU A 109 4.00 -6.23 -10.51
C LEU A 109 3.65 -5.74 -11.94
N LYS A 110 2.47 -6.09 -12.46
CA LYS A 110 2.03 -5.64 -13.78
C LYS A 110 1.90 -4.11 -13.86
N GLY A 111 1.22 -3.50 -12.89
CA GLY A 111 1.06 -2.06 -12.79
C GLY A 111 2.40 -1.34 -12.61
N SER A 112 3.21 -1.77 -11.62
CA SER A 112 4.52 -1.18 -11.35
C SER A 112 5.44 -1.22 -12.58
N VAL A 113 5.47 -2.33 -13.33
CA VAL A 113 6.26 -2.42 -14.57
C VAL A 113 5.81 -1.40 -15.61
N ALA A 114 4.51 -1.20 -15.79
CA ALA A 114 3.99 -0.19 -16.70
C ALA A 114 4.39 1.24 -16.27
N LEU A 115 4.40 1.52 -14.97
CA LEU A 115 4.75 2.84 -14.45
C LEU A 115 6.24 3.20 -14.51
N MET A 116 7.13 2.20 -14.63
CA MET A 116 8.59 2.46 -14.74
C MET A 116 8.98 3.27 -15.98
N ASP A 117 8.09 3.35 -16.98
CA ASP A 117 8.28 4.13 -18.20
C ASP A 117 7.15 5.15 -18.46
N ASP A 118 6.26 5.36 -17.47
CA ASP A 118 5.20 6.35 -17.59
C ASP A 118 5.73 7.75 -17.23
N ALA A 119 6.09 8.53 -18.25
CA ALA A 119 6.72 9.84 -18.05
C ALA A 119 5.91 10.79 -17.15
N GLN A 120 4.57 10.76 -17.25
CA GLN A 120 3.70 11.61 -16.44
C GLN A 120 3.76 11.23 -14.96
N THR A 121 3.63 9.93 -14.63
CA THR A 121 3.76 9.42 -13.26
C THR A 121 5.16 9.66 -12.71
N LEU A 122 6.21 9.38 -13.48
CA LEU A 122 7.59 9.58 -13.01
C LEU A 122 7.88 11.06 -12.71
N ALA A 123 7.40 11.99 -13.54
CA ALA A 123 7.53 13.42 -13.30
C ALA A 123 6.79 13.85 -12.03
N PHE A 124 5.56 13.39 -11.83
CA PHE A 124 4.79 13.64 -10.60
C PHE A 124 5.53 13.12 -9.35
N LEU A 125 6.06 11.90 -9.41
CA LEU A 125 6.77 11.29 -8.29
C LEU A 125 8.08 12.02 -7.99
N ALA A 126 8.86 12.39 -9.01
CA ALA A 126 10.09 13.14 -8.83
C ALA A 126 9.83 14.51 -8.18
N ASP A 127 8.79 15.20 -8.65
CA ASP A 127 8.36 16.50 -8.10
C ASP A 127 7.93 16.39 -6.62
N ARG A 128 6.95 15.54 -6.31
CA ARG A 128 6.47 15.35 -4.93
C ARG A 128 7.56 14.77 -4.03
N GLY A 129 8.35 13.84 -4.55
CA GLY A 129 9.43 13.17 -3.81
C GLY A 129 10.61 14.10 -3.47
N ALA A 130 10.76 15.22 -4.17
CA ALA A 130 11.78 16.23 -3.85
C ALA A 130 11.43 17.04 -2.59
N ARG A 131 10.15 17.10 -2.21
CA ARG A 131 9.65 17.93 -1.10
C ARG A 131 9.03 17.12 0.04
N ALA A 132 8.60 15.89 -0.24
CA ALA A 132 7.98 15.02 0.76
C ALA A 132 8.92 14.74 1.95
N ARG A 133 8.40 14.85 3.18
CA ARG A 133 9.16 14.53 4.40
C ARG A 133 9.61 13.07 4.38
N TYR A 134 8.78 12.14 3.91
CA TYR A 134 9.14 10.75 3.67
C TYR A 134 8.73 10.30 2.26
N VAL A 135 9.63 9.60 1.57
CA VAL A 135 9.38 8.97 0.26
C VAL A 135 9.34 7.47 0.44
N THR A 136 8.21 6.85 0.12
CA THR A 136 7.90 5.52 0.61
C THR A 136 7.25 4.62 -0.43
N ALA A 137 7.49 3.32 -0.32
CA ALA A 137 6.84 2.33 -1.16
C ALA A 137 6.75 0.98 -0.47
N VAL A 138 5.84 0.14 -0.95
CA VAL A 138 5.72 -1.26 -0.54
C VAL A 138 5.86 -2.14 -1.78
N CYS A 139 6.40 -3.35 -1.60
CA CYS A 139 6.37 -4.42 -2.59
C CYS A 139 7.09 -4.02 -3.89
N THR A 140 6.41 -4.08 -5.03
CA THR A 140 6.97 -3.67 -6.33
C THR A 140 6.88 -2.16 -6.58
N GLY A 141 6.23 -1.40 -5.69
CA GLY A 141 6.22 0.07 -5.75
C GLY A 141 7.61 0.68 -5.65
N ALA A 142 8.55 -0.03 -5.00
CA ALA A 142 9.97 0.33 -4.97
C ALA A 142 10.65 0.34 -6.35
N LEU A 143 10.10 -0.36 -7.35
CA LEU A 143 10.58 -0.25 -8.73
C LEU A 143 10.24 1.12 -9.33
N VAL A 144 9.07 1.68 -8.99
CA VAL A 144 8.58 2.95 -9.53
C VAL A 144 9.32 4.13 -8.91
N LEU A 145 9.31 4.23 -7.56
CA LEU A 145 10.56 4.18 -6.81
C LEU A 145 11.87 4.59 -7.50
N ALA A 146 12.64 3.54 -7.74
CA ALA A 146 13.96 3.60 -8.32
C ALA A 146 13.93 4.16 -9.75
N ALA A 147 12.91 3.83 -10.55
CA ALA A 147 12.78 4.32 -11.92
C ALA A 147 12.57 5.85 -12.02
N ALA A 148 12.01 6.47 -10.98
CA ALA A 148 11.91 7.92 -10.80
C ALA A 148 13.20 8.55 -10.25
N GLY A 149 14.26 7.77 -10.01
CA GLY A 149 15.53 8.23 -9.46
C GLY A 149 15.53 8.45 -7.95
N LEU A 150 14.42 8.13 -7.26
CA LEU A 150 14.23 8.48 -5.85
C LEU A 150 14.96 7.55 -4.86
N LEU A 151 15.55 6.44 -5.35
CA LEU A 151 16.30 5.47 -4.55
C LEU A 151 17.81 5.41 -4.88
N LYS A 152 18.32 6.29 -5.75
CA LYS A 152 19.76 6.35 -6.10
C LYS A 152 20.59 6.68 -4.85
N GLY A 153 21.47 5.76 -4.45
CA GLY A 153 22.32 5.89 -3.26
C GLY A 153 21.60 5.70 -1.93
N TYR A 154 20.40 5.09 -1.94
CA TYR A 154 19.65 4.75 -0.71
C TYR A 154 19.59 3.24 -0.52
N ARG A 155 19.57 2.81 0.75
CA ARG A 155 19.17 1.44 1.08
C ARG A 155 17.67 1.28 0.87
N ALA A 156 17.27 0.18 0.25
CA ALA A 156 15.88 -0.12 -0.01
C ALA A 156 15.59 -1.62 -0.04
N THR A 157 14.34 -1.96 0.25
CA THR A 157 13.76 -3.29 0.01
C THR A 157 12.59 -3.18 -0.98
N GLY A 158 12.03 -4.33 -1.33
CA GLY A 158 10.84 -4.46 -2.16
C GLY A 158 10.34 -5.90 -2.13
N HIS A 159 9.49 -6.28 -3.08
CA HIS A 159 9.07 -7.67 -3.21
C HIS A 159 10.26 -8.58 -3.58
N TRP A 160 10.38 -9.74 -2.93
CA TRP A 160 11.58 -10.60 -3.00
C TRP A 160 12.02 -10.96 -4.43
N TYR A 161 11.09 -11.19 -5.36
CA TYR A 161 11.39 -11.56 -6.74
C TYR A 161 11.86 -10.40 -7.65
N ILE A 162 11.89 -9.14 -7.18
CA ILE A 162 12.39 -7.98 -7.96
C ILE A 162 13.50 -7.19 -7.26
N ARG A 163 13.91 -7.59 -6.05
CA ARG A 163 14.84 -6.77 -5.24
C ARG A 163 16.16 -6.51 -5.97
N ASP A 164 16.66 -7.48 -6.72
CA ASP A 164 17.88 -7.36 -7.53
C ASP A 164 17.78 -6.24 -8.57
N LEU A 165 16.59 -5.93 -9.09
CA LEU A 165 16.37 -4.87 -10.06
C LEU A 165 16.53 -3.47 -9.46
N LEU A 166 16.36 -3.33 -8.13
CA LEU A 166 16.59 -2.05 -7.45
C LEU A 166 18.07 -1.65 -7.50
N ALA A 167 18.98 -2.65 -7.43
CA ALA A 167 20.42 -2.41 -7.54
C ALA A 167 20.81 -1.86 -8.92
N LEU A 168 20.18 -2.38 -9.99
CA LEU A 168 20.39 -1.86 -11.36
C LEU A 168 20.03 -0.38 -11.49
N MET A 169 19.11 0.11 -10.64
CA MET A 169 18.65 1.50 -10.62
C MET A 169 19.28 2.30 -9.47
N GLY A 170 20.41 1.83 -8.92
CA GLY A 170 21.26 2.60 -8.02
C GLY A 170 20.90 2.51 -6.53
N ALA A 171 19.98 1.63 -6.13
CA ALA A 171 19.71 1.38 -4.71
C ALA A 171 20.68 0.34 -4.12
N SER A 172 20.98 0.46 -2.83
CA SER A 172 21.63 -0.62 -2.07
C SER A 172 20.56 -1.56 -1.52
N VAL A 173 20.47 -2.78 -2.03
CA VAL A 173 19.41 -3.73 -1.64
C VAL A 173 19.65 -4.24 -0.21
N GLU A 174 18.62 -4.14 0.63
CA GLU A 174 18.60 -4.74 1.97
C GLU A 174 17.45 -5.74 2.09
N HIS A 175 17.73 -6.94 2.61
CA HIS A 175 16.79 -8.06 2.67
C HIS A 175 15.87 -8.04 3.90
N SER A 176 15.57 -6.85 4.43
CA SER A 176 14.68 -6.65 5.58
C SER A 176 13.21 -6.51 5.14
N ARG A 177 12.28 -6.75 6.07
CA ARG A 177 10.84 -6.60 5.84
C ARG A 177 10.42 -5.13 5.67
N VAL A 178 11.04 -4.24 6.43
CA VAL A 178 10.94 -2.78 6.30
C VAL A 178 12.37 -2.23 6.38
N VAL A 179 12.72 -1.32 5.48
CA VAL A 179 14.03 -0.65 5.45
C VAL A 179 13.80 0.84 5.58
N THR A 180 14.52 1.48 6.50
CA THR A 180 14.60 2.94 6.62
C THR A 180 16.02 3.41 6.35
N ASP A 181 16.16 4.34 5.41
CA ASP A 181 17.39 5.07 5.15
C ASP A 181 17.08 6.55 4.98
N ARG A 182 17.50 7.36 5.96
CA ARG A 182 17.17 8.78 6.07
C ARG A 182 15.65 8.97 5.96
N ASN A 183 15.16 9.55 4.86
CA ASN A 183 13.74 9.76 4.61
C ASN A 183 13.12 8.78 3.60
N ARG A 184 13.84 7.74 3.18
CA ARG A 184 13.30 6.64 2.37
C ARG A 184 12.86 5.52 3.30
N ILE A 185 11.60 5.13 3.20
CA ILE A 185 11.06 3.99 3.96
C ILE A 185 10.40 3.04 2.97
N THR A 186 10.96 1.84 2.82
CA THR A 186 10.47 0.83 1.87
C THR A 186 10.05 -0.44 2.60
N GLY A 187 8.91 -1.00 2.21
CA GLY A 187 8.38 -2.27 2.71
C GLY A 187 8.55 -3.40 1.70
N GLY A 188 8.69 -4.61 2.21
CA GLY A 188 8.78 -5.85 1.43
C GLY A 188 7.47 -6.21 0.72
N GLY A 189 7.26 -7.50 0.47
CA GLY A 189 6.07 -7.96 -0.28
C GLY A 189 4.76 -7.79 0.49
N VAL A 190 3.76 -7.24 -0.19
CA VAL A 190 2.33 -7.27 0.13
C VAL A 190 1.96 -6.97 1.58
N THR A 191 1.93 -8.00 2.43
CA THR A 191 1.56 -7.87 3.85
C THR A 191 2.53 -7.03 4.66
N ALA A 192 3.75 -6.81 4.15
CA ALA A 192 4.70 -5.88 4.75
C ALA A 192 4.15 -4.44 4.85
N GLY A 193 3.09 -4.11 4.10
CA GLY A 193 2.43 -2.81 4.16
C GLY A 193 1.89 -2.45 5.55
N ILE A 194 1.44 -3.41 6.36
CA ILE A 194 0.95 -3.13 7.72
C ILE A 194 2.11 -2.77 8.65
N ASP A 195 3.17 -3.58 8.67
CA ASP A 195 4.39 -3.30 9.46
C ASP A 195 5.05 -1.98 9.05
N PHE A 196 5.10 -1.73 7.73
CA PHE A 196 5.54 -0.46 7.16
C PHE A 196 4.67 0.70 7.65
N GLY A 197 3.34 0.56 7.61
CA GLY A 197 2.41 1.58 8.07
C GLY A 197 2.63 1.92 9.55
N LEU A 198 2.78 0.91 10.41
CA LEU A 198 3.07 1.08 11.84
C LEU A 198 4.43 1.77 12.06
N THR A 199 5.44 1.41 11.27
CA THR A 199 6.77 2.05 11.30
C THR A 199 6.66 3.53 10.95
N VAL A 200 5.91 3.88 9.89
CA VAL A 200 5.70 5.27 9.48
C VAL A 200 4.87 6.04 10.50
N ALA A 201 3.83 5.43 11.08
CA ALA A 201 3.04 6.03 12.15
C ALA A 201 3.91 6.45 13.34
N ALA A 202 4.83 5.59 13.77
CA ALA A 202 5.79 5.90 14.84
C ALA A 202 6.74 7.06 14.48
N LYS A 203 7.10 7.20 13.20
CA LYS A 203 7.95 8.30 12.70
C LYS A 203 7.21 9.62 12.54
N LEU A 204 5.90 9.59 12.31
CA LEU A 204 5.06 10.77 12.15
C LEU A 204 4.55 11.32 13.48
N ARG A 205 4.31 10.44 14.46
CA ARG A 205 3.84 10.77 15.81
C ARG A 205 4.85 10.29 16.85
N ASP A 206 4.64 9.09 17.37
CA ASP A 206 5.44 8.46 18.40
C ASP A 206 5.15 6.94 18.46
N GLU A 207 5.98 6.22 19.22
CA GLU A 207 5.87 4.78 19.38
C GLU A 207 4.59 4.35 20.10
N GLU A 208 4.11 5.15 21.05
CA GLU A 208 2.88 4.86 21.80
C GLU A 208 1.66 4.86 20.88
N THR A 209 1.52 5.86 20.01
CA THR A 209 0.47 5.93 18.99
C THR A 209 0.52 4.73 18.06
N ALA A 210 1.71 4.32 17.60
CA ALA A 210 1.84 3.16 16.72
C ALA A 210 1.43 1.85 17.42
N ARG A 211 1.83 1.65 18.68
CA ARG A 211 1.40 0.48 19.50
C ARG A 211 -0.10 0.47 19.72
N LEU A 212 -0.70 1.64 19.94
CA LEU A 212 -2.14 1.76 20.09
C LEU A 212 -2.86 1.36 18.79
N ILE A 213 -2.39 1.86 17.64
CA ILE A 213 -2.95 1.47 16.34
C ILE A 213 -2.79 -0.04 16.12
N GLN A 214 -1.64 -0.62 16.47
CA GLN A 214 -1.43 -2.06 16.40
C GLN A 214 -2.47 -2.84 17.22
N LEU A 215 -2.76 -2.37 18.45
CA LEU A 215 -3.76 -2.99 19.33
C LEU A 215 -5.20 -2.82 18.78
N VAL A 216 -5.55 -1.65 18.25
CA VAL A 216 -6.86 -1.41 17.61
C VAL A 216 -7.09 -2.35 16.42
N LEU A 217 -6.03 -2.65 15.66
CA LEU A 217 -6.08 -3.57 14.54
C LEU A 217 -6.07 -5.04 14.96
N GLU A 218 -5.82 -5.34 16.24
CA GLU A 218 -5.50 -6.69 16.71
C GLU A 218 -4.43 -7.34 15.83
N TYR A 219 -3.40 -6.55 15.47
CA TYR A 219 -2.34 -7.02 14.59
C TYR A 219 -1.35 -7.92 15.34
N ASP A 220 -1.81 -9.15 15.58
CA ASP A 220 -1.10 -10.30 16.14
C ASP A 220 -1.16 -11.48 15.16
N PRO A 221 -0.39 -11.43 14.06
CA PRO A 221 -0.53 -12.42 12.99
C PRO A 221 -0.08 -13.82 13.43
N GLN A 222 -0.94 -14.82 13.20
CA GLN A 222 -0.64 -16.24 13.40
C GLN A 222 -0.79 -17.02 12.07
N PRO A 223 0.19 -16.92 11.14
CA PRO A 223 0.08 -17.57 9.83
C PRO A 223 -0.02 -19.10 9.96
N PRO A 224 -0.94 -19.76 9.23
CA PRO A 224 -1.12 -21.21 9.30
C PRO A 224 -0.02 -22.02 8.58
N PHE A 225 0.86 -21.36 7.83
CA PHE A 225 1.94 -21.98 7.07
C PHE A 225 3.24 -21.19 7.20
N ASP A 226 4.36 -21.90 7.13
CA ASP A 226 5.68 -21.30 7.18
C ASP A 226 6.32 -21.09 5.79
N ALA A 227 5.65 -20.32 4.92
CA ALA A 227 6.08 -20.11 3.54
C ALA A 227 6.10 -18.62 3.13
N GLY A 228 6.22 -17.72 4.11
CA GLY A 228 6.15 -16.26 3.89
C GLY A 228 7.41 -15.64 3.27
N SER A 229 8.52 -16.37 3.19
CA SER A 229 9.76 -15.94 2.55
C SER A 229 10.35 -17.07 1.69
N PRO A 230 11.21 -16.76 0.69
CA PRO A 230 11.88 -17.77 -0.11
C PRO A 230 12.66 -18.80 0.72
N GLU A 231 13.33 -18.34 1.79
CA GLU A 231 14.16 -19.17 2.66
C GLU A 231 13.31 -20.20 3.42
N ARG A 232 12.12 -19.81 3.88
CA ARG A 232 11.21 -20.69 4.64
C ARG A 232 10.35 -21.57 3.73
N ALA A 233 9.95 -21.05 2.55
CA ALA A 233 9.17 -21.79 1.57
C ALA A 233 9.95 -22.92 0.86
N GLY A 234 11.27 -22.80 0.77
CA GLY A 234 12.15 -23.76 0.12
C GLY A 234 12.15 -23.67 -1.41
N ALA A 235 13.22 -24.19 -2.02
CA ALA A 235 13.56 -23.97 -3.43
C ALA A 235 12.45 -24.34 -4.41
N LYS A 236 11.71 -25.44 -4.16
CA LYS A 236 10.64 -25.89 -5.05
C LYS A 236 9.54 -24.83 -5.17
N LEU A 237 8.97 -24.40 -4.05
CA LEU A 237 7.87 -23.41 -4.05
C LEU A 237 8.35 -22.06 -4.58
N THR A 238 9.55 -21.63 -4.21
CA THR A 238 10.15 -20.40 -4.73
C THR A 238 10.29 -20.45 -6.25
N ASN A 239 10.82 -21.54 -6.82
CA ASN A 239 10.98 -21.71 -8.26
C ASN A 239 9.64 -21.78 -8.99
N ASP A 240 8.63 -22.45 -8.41
CA ASP A 240 7.28 -22.49 -8.97
C ASP A 240 6.68 -21.07 -9.09
N VAL A 241 6.89 -20.20 -8.08
CA VAL A 241 6.46 -18.80 -8.15
C VAL A 241 7.24 -18.00 -9.19
N LEU A 242 8.57 -18.14 -9.21
CA LEU A 242 9.42 -17.45 -10.17
C LEU A 242 9.05 -17.82 -11.61
N ALA A 243 8.83 -19.10 -11.91
CA ALA A 243 8.42 -19.58 -13.22
C ALA A 243 7.10 -18.94 -13.69
N ARG A 244 6.10 -18.89 -12.80
CA ARG A 244 4.79 -18.26 -13.10
C ARG A 244 4.88 -16.75 -13.30
N ARG A 245 5.82 -16.08 -12.63
CA ARG A 245 5.99 -14.62 -12.70
C ARG A 245 7.03 -14.19 -13.75
N LYS A 246 7.77 -15.14 -14.34
CA LYS A 246 8.90 -14.87 -15.24
C LYS A 246 8.60 -13.83 -16.33
N PRO A 247 7.46 -13.88 -17.07
CA PRO A 247 7.21 -12.90 -18.13
C PRO A 247 7.20 -11.45 -17.64
N LEU A 248 6.62 -11.22 -16.46
CA LEU A 248 6.56 -9.89 -15.84
C LEU A 248 7.90 -9.49 -15.19
N ILE A 249 8.64 -10.45 -14.62
CA ILE A 249 9.98 -10.19 -14.08
C ILE A 249 10.95 -9.81 -15.21
N ASP A 250 10.89 -10.50 -16.35
CA ASP A 250 11.70 -10.17 -17.52
C ASP A 250 11.33 -8.76 -18.06
N ALA A 251 10.04 -8.40 -18.06
CA ALA A 251 9.61 -7.05 -18.43
C ALA A 251 10.10 -5.99 -17.44
N ALA A 252 10.03 -6.26 -16.14
CA ALA A 252 10.59 -5.40 -15.09
C ALA A 252 12.09 -5.18 -15.29
N ARG A 253 12.84 -6.23 -15.64
CA ARG A 253 14.27 -6.13 -15.91
C ARG A 253 14.57 -5.25 -17.11
N ARG A 254 13.84 -5.40 -18.21
CA ARG A 254 14.00 -4.52 -19.39
C ARG A 254 13.75 -3.06 -19.02
N ASN A 255 12.68 -2.78 -18.28
CA ASN A 255 12.35 -1.41 -17.86
C ASN A 255 13.36 -0.86 -16.85
N ALA A 256 13.95 -1.71 -15.99
CA ALA A 256 15.01 -1.32 -15.08
C ALA A 256 16.29 -0.89 -15.84
N GLU A 257 16.66 -1.57 -16.92
CA GLU A 257 17.80 -1.17 -17.76
C GLU A 257 17.56 0.14 -18.51
N LEU A 258 16.33 0.36 -19.00
CA LEU A 258 15.94 1.65 -19.59
C LEU A 258 16.02 2.77 -18.55
N ALA A 259 15.49 2.52 -17.34
CA ALA A 259 15.58 3.47 -16.24
C ALA A 259 17.03 3.74 -15.82
N ARG A 260 17.89 2.71 -15.74
CA ARG A 260 19.32 2.87 -15.46
C ARG A 260 20.00 3.82 -16.45
N THR A 261 19.72 3.63 -17.74
CA THR A 261 20.23 4.50 -18.80
C THR A 261 19.74 5.95 -18.62
N ARG A 262 18.43 6.12 -18.38
CA ARG A 262 17.81 7.44 -18.11
C ARG A 262 18.42 8.14 -16.88
N LEU A 263 18.82 7.38 -15.87
CA LEU A 263 19.38 7.88 -14.60
C LEU A 263 20.91 8.05 -14.60
N SER A 264 21.57 7.76 -15.73
CA SER A 264 23.04 7.83 -15.88
C SER A 264 23.77 7.03 -14.80
N LEU A 265 23.49 5.73 -14.74
CA LEU A 265 24.02 4.76 -13.78
C LEU A 265 24.80 3.63 -14.46
#